data_AF-A0A8W8J8M0-F1
#
_entry.id   AF-A0A8W8J8M0-F1
#
_cell.length_a   1.000
_cell.length_b   1.000
_cell.length_c   1.000
_cell.angle_alpha   90.00
_cell.angle_beta   90.00
_cell.angle_gamma   90.00
#
_symmetry.space_group_name_H-M   'P 1'
#
loop_
_entity.id
_entity.type
_entity.pdbx_description
1 polymer ?
#
loop_
_entity_poly.entity_id
_entity_poly.type
_entity_poly.pdbx_seq_one_letter_code
_entity_poly.pdbx_strand_id
1 'polypeptide(L)'
;RISLSHAPFESDSPLDDGQFFSDEPGYYEDEQFGIRLENIFMVKEVETTYKFPNTTFLGFETVTLVPYESNLINYDLLSQSQVDWINDYHKRIMDTIGEELRVNKPEAYNWVAARTRPITRTVSSSTVTYPSFALLSTILISLFVWV
;
A
#
# COMPACT_ATOMS: atom_id res chain seq x y z
N ARG A 1 19.31 -15.88 1.83
CA ARG A 1 18.95 -14.79 0.89
C ARG A 1 17.47 -14.94 0.58
N ILE A 2 16.61 -14.16 1.23
CA ILE A 2 15.22 -14.04 0.79
C ILE A 2 15.24 -12.92 -0.25
N SER A 3 15.39 -13.32 -1.50
CA SER A 3 15.17 -12.44 -2.64
C SER A 3 13.66 -12.44 -2.89
N LEU A 4 13.03 -11.26 -2.92
CA LEU A 4 11.80 -11.12 -3.68
C LEU A 4 12.20 -11.27 -5.15
N SER A 5 12.25 -12.51 -5.64
CA SER A 5 12.32 -12.82 -7.06
C SER A 5 11.17 -13.74 -7.39
N HIS A 6 10.01 -13.16 -7.65
CA HIS A 6 9.35 -13.56 -8.88
C HIS A 6 9.99 -12.71 -9.97
N ALA A 7 11.09 -13.23 -10.52
CA ALA A 7 11.63 -12.78 -11.79
C ALA A 7 10.79 -13.50 -12.86
N PRO A 8 9.72 -12.89 -13.41
CA PRO A 8 8.93 -13.54 -14.44
C PRO A 8 9.78 -13.87 -15.69
N PHE A 9 10.96 -13.24 -15.82
CA PHE A 9 11.91 -13.47 -16.89
C PHE A 9 13.28 -13.89 -16.33
N GLU A 10 13.94 -14.83 -17.02
CA GLU A 10 15.27 -15.34 -16.66
C GLU A 10 16.36 -14.26 -16.56
N SER A 11 16.11 -13.05 -17.09
CA SER A 11 17.04 -11.93 -17.10
C SER A 11 17.02 -11.06 -15.84
N ASP A 12 16.04 -11.20 -14.95
CA ASP A 12 15.92 -10.25 -13.84
C ASP A 12 16.94 -10.56 -12.73
N SER A 13 17.72 -9.54 -12.37
CA SER A 13 18.70 -9.64 -11.29
C SER A 13 18.05 -9.33 -9.94
N PRO A 14 18.55 -9.91 -8.83
CA PRO A 14 18.11 -9.53 -7.49
C PRO A 14 18.29 -8.04 -7.22
N LEU A 15 17.38 -7.47 -6.43
CA LEU A 15 17.50 -6.10 -5.97
C LEU A 15 18.62 -5.97 -4.93
N ASP A 16 19.41 -4.90 -5.07
CA ASP A 16 20.48 -4.53 -4.13
C ASP A 16 20.17 -3.18 -3.47
N ASP A 17 20.71 -2.98 -2.26
CA ASP A 17 20.61 -1.72 -1.50
C ASP A 17 21.07 -0.52 -2.35
N GLY A 18 20.32 0.58 -2.29
CA GLY A 18 20.59 1.81 -3.04
C GLY A 18 20.14 1.80 -4.50
N GLN A 19 19.59 0.70 -5.03
CA GLN A 19 18.97 0.70 -6.35
C GLN A 19 17.67 1.51 -6.38
N PHE A 20 17.41 2.18 -7.49
CA PHE A 20 16.17 2.91 -7.75
C PHE A 20 15.37 2.23 -8.85
N PHE A 21 14.05 2.21 -8.72
CA PHE A 21 13.14 1.68 -9.74
C PHE A 21 11.77 2.38 -9.68
N SER A 22 10.98 2.27 -10.76
CA SER A 22 9.59 2.71 -10.81
C SER A 22 8.65 1.60 -10.33
N ASP A 23 7.67 1.98 -9.51
CA ASP A 23 6.46 1.18 -9.25
C ASP A 23 5.30 1.93 -9.92
N GLU A 24 4.79 1.36 -11.00
CA GLU A 24 3.91 2.06 -11.95
C GLU A 24 2.66 1.28 -12.42
N PRO A 25 1.86 0.70 -11.50
CA PRO A 25 0.63 0.01 -11.90
C PRO A 25 -0.32 0.95 -12.66
N GLY A 26 -0.96 0.41 -13.69
CA GLY A 26 -1.92 1.14 -14.51
C GLY A 26 -3.04 0.27 -15.07
N TYR A 27 -4.13 0.93 -15.42
CA TYR A 27 -5.31 0.37 -16.08
C TYR A 27 -5.73 1.28 -17.23
N TYR A 28 -6.09 0.69 -18.36
CA TYR A 28 -6.49 1.41 -19.57
C TYR A 28 -7.78 0.79 -20.12
N GLU A 29 -8.79 1.63 -20.32
CA GLU A 29 -10.03 1.29 -20.99
C GLU A 29 -10.01 1.94 -22.38
N ASP A 30 -10.06 1.11 -23.43
CA ASP A 30 -9.93 1.55 -24.80
C ASP A 30 -11.01 2.60 -25.15
N GLU A 31 -10.57 3.66 -25.83
CA GLU A 31 -11.42 4.79 -26.26
C GLU A 31 -12.12 5.55 -25.11
N GLN A 32 -11.79 5.26 -23.85
CA GLN A 32 -12.35 5.95 -22.68
C GLN A 32 -11.26 6.67 -21.89
N PHE A 33 -10.60 5.98 -20.97
CA PHE A 33 -9.66 6.59 -20.03
C PHE A 33 -8.53 5.64 -19.65
N GLY A 34 -7.47 6.21 -19.08
CA GLY A 34 -6.36 5.46 -18.50
C GLY A 34 -5.95 6.07 -17.18
N ILE A 35 -5.49 5.22 -16.26
CA ILE A 35 -4.94 5.60 -14.97
C ILE A 35 -3.61 4.89 -14.82
N ARG A 36 -2.57 5.63 -14.42
CA ARG A 36 -1.29 5.06 -13.98
C ARG A 36 -0.85 5.79 -12.73
N LEU A 37 -0.48 5.04 -11.70
CA LEU A 37 0.08 5.57 -10.47
C LEU A 37 1.56 5.20 -10.46
N GLU A 38 2.45 6.20 -10.53
CA GLU A 38 3.88 5.99 -10.67
C GLU A 38 4.64 6.67 -9.55
N ASN A 39 5.43 5.88 -8.83
CA ASN A 39 6.37 6.36 -7.81
C ASN A 39 7.76 5.79 -8.07
N ILE A 40 8.78 6.59 -7.78
CA ILE A 40 10.15 6.09 -7.69
C ILE A 40 10.38 5.58 -6.28
N PHE A 41 10.92 4.37 -6.18
CA PHE A 41 11.32 3.74 -4.94
C PHE A 41 12.83 3.50 -4.93
N MET A 42 13.41 3.62 -3.75
CA MET A 42 14.78 3.24 -3.47
C MET A 42 14.76 1.97 -2.60
N VAL A 43 15.54 0.96 -2.99
CA VAL A 43 15.79 -0.23 -2.18
C VAL A 43 16.66 0.17 -0.99
N LYS A 44 16.25 -0.24 0.22
CA LYS A 44 17.03 -0.02 1.43
C LYS A 44 16.99 -1.21 2.37
N GLU A 45 18.03 -1.38 3.18
CA GLU A 45 17.96 -2.29 4.34
C GLU A 45 16.86 -1.85 5.33
N VAL A 46 16.10 -2.82 5.84
CA VAL A 46 15.04 -2.60 6.83
C VAL A 46 15.17 -3.57 8.00
N GLU A 47 14.85 -3.06 9.18
CA GLU A 47 14.74 -3.86 10.40
C GLU A 47 13.36 -4.51 10.47
N THR A 48 13.32 -5.80 10.78
CA THR A 48 12.09 -6.58 10.93
C THR A 48 11.94 -7.06 12.37
N THR A 49 10.72 -7.43 12.77
CA THR A 49 10.44 -7.94 14.13
C THR A 49 11.27 -9.17 14.48
N TYR A 50 11.58 -10.01 13.50
CA TYR A 50 12.35 -11.24 13.68
C TYR A 50 13.65 -11.17 12.90
N LYS A 51 14.78 -11.38 13.60
CA LYS A 51 16.11 -11.39 13.00
C LYS A 51 16.57 -12.82 12.75
N PHE A 52 17.09 -13.07 11.55
CA PHE A 52 17.72 -14.34 11.20
C PHE A 52 19.23 -14.12 11.07
N PRO A 53 20.07 -14.99 11.68
CA PRO A 53 21.52 -14.86 11.57
C PRO A 53 21.96 -14.79 10.10
N ASN A 54 22.91 -13.90 9.81
CA ASN A 54 23.49 -13.69 8.48
C ASN A 54 22.46 -13.37 7.37
N THR A 55 21.34 -12.74 7.73
CA THR A 55 20.30 -12.33 6.76
C THR A 55 19.95 -10.86 6.94
N THR A 56 20.13 -10.09 5.87
CA THR A 56 19.62 -8.72 5.74
C THR A 56 18.26 -8.76 5.05
N PHE A 57 17.32 -7.95 5.53
CA PHE A 57 16.03 -7.73 4.87
C PHE A 57 16.07 -6.42 4.13
N LEU A 58 15.53 -6.42 2.91
CA LEU A 58 15.36 -5.23 2.10
C LEU A 58 13.90 -4.79 2.15
N GLY A 59 13.70 -3.49 2.08
CA GLY A 59 12.42 -2.85 1.89
C GLY A 59 12.58 -1.66 0.96
N PHE A 60 11.55 -0.80 0.93
CA PHE A 60 11.49 0.31 -0.01
C PHE A 60 11.25 1.62 0.70
N GLU A 61 11.89 2.66 0.19
CA GLU A 61 11.60 4.05 0.53
C GLU A 61 11.10 4.79 -0.71
N THR A 62 9.91 5.38 -0.61
CA THR A 62 9.36 6.19 -1.70
C THR A 62 10.15 7.48 -1.84
N VAL A 63 10.66 7.77 -3.03
CA VAL A 63 11.41 8.99 -3.34
C VAL A 63 10.47 10.07 -3.85
N THR A 64 9.45 9.69 -4.64
CA THR A 64 8.41 10.61 -5.11
C THR A 64 7.61 11.18 -3.93
N LEU A 65 7.44 12.49 -3.89
CA LEU A 65 6.69 13.22 -2.86
C LEU A 65 5.56 14.06 -3.50
N VAL A 66 4.57 13.36 -4.06
CA VAL A 66 3.41 13.98 -4.72
C VAL A 66 2.14 13.33 -4.15
N PRO A 67 1.16 14.11 -3.67
CA PRO A 67 -0.06 13.54 -3.10
C PRO A 67 -0.86 12.75 -4.14
N TYR A 68 -1.54 11.69 -3.70
CA TYR A 68 -2.53 11.01 -4.54
C TYR A 68 -3.78 11.89 -4.73
N GLU A 69 -4.44 11.79 -5.89
CA GLU A 69 -5.66 12.56 -6.15
C GLU A 69 -6.84 11.99 -5.36
N SER A 70 -7.19 12.67 -4.26
CA SER A 70 -8.17 12.20 -3.28
C SER A 70 -9.59 12.03 -3.84
N ASN A 71 -9.94 12.74 -4.92
CA ASN A 71 -11.24 12.60 -5.58
C ASN A 71 -11.37 11.33 -6.42
N LEU A 72 -10.25 10.68 -6.76
CA LEU A 72 -10.23 9.46 -7.58
C LEU A 72 -10.08 8.19 -6.72
N ILE A 73 -10.07 8.32 -5.39
CA ILE A 73 -9.93 7.20 -4.47
C ILE A 73 -11.31 6.80 -3.96
N ASN A 74 -11.70 5.55 -4.21
CA ASN A 74 -12.83 4.94 -3.53
C ASN A 74 -12.35 4.34 -2.19
N TYR A 75 -12.52 5.09 -1.09
CA TYR A 75 -12.04 4.72 0.24
C TYR A 75 -12.74 3.47 0.83
N ASP A 76 -13.90 3.07 0.30
CA ASP A 76 -14.59 1.86 0.77
C ASP A 76 -13.84 0.57 0.35
N LEU A 77 -13.01 0.66 -0.69
CA LEU A 77 -12.16 -0.45 -1.16
C LEU A 77 -10.85 -0.58 -0.38
N LEU A 78 -10.50 0.41 0.44
CA LEU A 78 -9.24 0.43 1.17
C LEU A 78 -9.39 -0.23 2.55
N SER A 79 -8.40 -1.03 2.93
CA SER A 79 -8.22 -1.46 4.31
C SER A 79 -7.82 -0.29 5.20
N GLN A 80 -7.98 -0.44 6.51
CA GLN A 80 -7.52 0.57 7.46
C GLN A 80 -6.00 0.82 7.34
N SER A 81 -5.21 -0.25 7.15
CA SER A 81 -3.75 -0.11 6.98
C SER A 81 -3.36 0.66 5.71
N GLN A 82 -4.13 0.53 4.62
CA GLN A 82 -3.92 1.31 3.40
C GLN A 82 -4.28 2.79 3.60
N VAL A 83 -5.35 3.08 4.34
CA VAL A 83 -5.72 4.45 4.72
C VAL A 83 -4.63 5.09 5.59
N ASP A 84 -4.15 4.34 6.59
CA ASP A 84 -3.07 4.80 7.48
C ASP A 84 -1.79 5.06 6.67
N TRP A 85 -1.45 4.17 5.72
CA TRP A 85 -0.31 4.36 4.82
C TRP A 85 -0.43 5.64 3.98
N ILE A 86 -1.60 5.94 3.40
CA ILE A 86 -1.80 7.18 2.63
C ILE A 86 -1.65 8.41 3.54
N ASN A 87 -2.20 8.36 4.75
CA ASN A 87 -2.09 9.45 5.73
C ASN A 87 -0.64 9.71 6.14
N ASP A 88 0.12 8.65 6.42
CA ASP A 88 1.54 8.74 6.76
C ASP A 88 2.37 9.26 5.58
N TYR A 89 2.07 8.83 4.36
CA TYR A 89 2.69 9.34 3.14
C TYR A 89 2.40 10.84 2.94
N HIS A 90 1.15 11.27 3.07
CA HIS A 90 0.73 12.66 3.01
C HIS A 90 1.40 13.52 4.08
N LYS A 91 1.54 12.99 5.30
CA LYS A 91 2.27 13.65 6.38
C LYS A 91 3.75 13.82 6.00
N ARG A 92 4.40 12.77 5.49
CA ARG A 92 5.80 12.81 5.05
C ARG A 92 6.04 13.86 3.97
N ILE A 93 5.12 14.03 3.01
CA ILE A 93 5.21 15.10 2.01
C ILE A 93 5.28 16.46 2.71
N MET A 94 4.33 16.75 3.61
CA MET A 94 4.28 18.04 4.31
C MET A 94 5.51 18.27 5.19
N ASP A 95 5.98 17.24 5.89
CA ASP A 95 7.17 17.33 6.73
C ASP A 95 8.44 17.60 5.91
N THR A 96 8.53 17.05 4.70
CA THR A 96 9.75 17.12 3.87
C THR A 96 9.83 18.39 3.02
N ILE A 97 8.75 18.74 2.32
CA ILE A 97 8.75 19.86 1.36
C ILE A 97 7.85 21.02 1.77
N GLY A 98 7.04 20.86 2.82
CA GLY A 98 6.04 21.86 3.20
C GLY A 98 6.65 23.20 3.57
N GLU A 99 7.73 23.23 4.35
CA GLU A 99 8.35 24.49 4.75
C GLU A 99 8.96 25.25 3.57
N GLU A 100 9.68 24.54 2.70
CA GLU A 100 10.28 25.10 1.49
C GLU A 100 9.21 25.70 0.56
N LEU A 101 8.10 24.99 0.36
CA LEU A 101 6.96 25.50 -0.40
C LEU A 101 6.31 26.70 0.31
N ARG A 102 6.17 26.67 1.63
CA ARG A 102 5.54 27.77 2.38
C ARG A 102 6.32 29.08 2.24
N VAL A 103 7.65 29.02 2.25
CA VAL A 103 8.53 30.18 2.12
C VAL A 103 8.59 30.67 0.66
N ASN A 104 8.83 29.76 -0.29
CA ASN A 104 9.18 30.12 -1.65
C ASN A 104 8.01 30.07 -2.64
N LYS A 105 6.96 29.28 -2.36
CA LYS A 105 5.78 29.06 -3.24
C LYS A 105 4.47 28.88 -2.45
N PRO A 106 3.94 29.92 -1.78
CA PRO A 106 2.77 29.79 -0.90
C PRO A 106 1.51 29.23 -1.56
N GLU A 107 1.29 29.50 -2.85
CA GLU A 107 0.18 28.91 -3.61
C GLU A 107 0.32 27.38 -3.74
N ALA A 108 1.52 26.90 -4.06
CA ALA A 108 1.81 25.48 -4.13
C ALA A 108 1.69 24.82 -2.76
N TYR A 109 2.14 25.49 -1.69
CA TYR A 109 1.94 25.03 -0.32
C TYR A 109 0.46 24.81 -0.01
N ASN A 110 -0.39 25.80 -0.29
CA ASN A 110 -1.84 25.71 -0.06
C ASN A 110 -2.47 24.58 -0.89
N TRP A 111 -2.02 24.40 -2.13
CA TRP A 111 -2.47 23.31 -2.99
C TRP A 111 -2.10 21.94 -2.40
N VAL A 112 -0.84 21.72 -2.01
CA VAL A 112 -0.38 20.45 -1.40
C VAL A 112 -1.13 20.20 -0.10
N ALA A 113 -1.18 21.19 0.79
CA ALA A 113 -1.85 21.08 2.10
C ALA A 113 -3.35 20.71 1.96
N ALA A 114 -4.01 21.16 0.90
CA ALA A 114 -5.39 20.77 0.62
C ALA A 114 -5.52 19.30 0.17
N ARG A 115 -4.54 18.76 -0.56
CA ARG A 115 -4.52 17.36 -1.04
C ARG A 115 -3.99 16.37 0.00
N THR A 116 -3.19 16.82 0.96
CA THR A 116 -2.62 15.97 2.02
C THR A 116 -3.44 15.94 3.30
N ARG A 117 -4.72 16.32 3.25
CA ARG A 117 -5.59 16.29 4.43
C ARG A 117 -5.78 14.83 4.90
N PRO A 118 -5.79 14.58 6.22
CA PRO A 118 -6.02 13.24 6.75
C PRO A 118 -7.37 12.68 6.32
N ILE A 119 -7.37 11.44 5.88
CA ILE A 119 -8.55 10.67 5.57
C ILE A 119 -9.13 10.14 6.89
N THR A 120 -10.33 10.58 7.25
CA THR A 120 -11.05 10.15 8.46
C THR A 120 -12.21 9.23 8.07
N ARG A 121 -12.04 7.92 8.21
CA ARG A 121 -13.12 6.96 7.94
C ARG A 121 -14.08 6.92 9.14
N THR A 122 -15.31 7.36 8.95
CA THR A 122 -16.38 7.01 9.90
C THR A 122 -16.83 5.61 9.54
N VAL A 123 -16.47 4.61 10.34
CA VAL A 123 -16.99 3.25 10.15
C VAL A 123 -18.50 3.32 10.41
N SER A 124 -19.31 3.42 9.36
CA SER A 124 -20.71 3.07 9.48
C SER A 124 -20.75 1.56 9.66
N SER A 125 -21.13 1.08 10.84
CA SER A 125 -21.30 -0.35 11.10
C SER A 125 -22.49 -0.87 10.31
N SER A 126 -22.31 -1.15 9.02
CA SER A 126 -23.25 -1.98 8.28
C SER A 126 -23.03 -3.42 8.76
N THR A 127 -23.85 -3.84 9.72
CA THR A 127 -23.99 -5.24 10.12
C THR A 127 -24.36 -6.06 8.89
N VAL A 128 -23.38 -6.76 8.31
CA VAL A 128 -23.65 -7.82 7.35
C VAL A 128 -24.34 -8.94 8.11
N THR A 129 -25.67 -9.01 7.99
CA THR A 129 -26.47 -10.11 8.52
C THR A 129 -26.28 -11.30 7.60
N TYR A 130 -25.45 -12.26 8.01
CA TYR A 130 -25.46 -13.57 7.39
C TYR A 130 -26.76 -14.29 7.78
N PRO A 131 -27.55 -14.82 6.84
CA PRO A 131 -28.70 -15.64 7.19
C PRO A 131 -28.19 -16.88 7.92
N SER A 132 -28.69 -17.10 9.13
CA SER A 132 -28.42 -18.30 9.93
C SER A 132 -28.84 -19.53 9.11
N PHE A 133 -27.86 -20.30 8.64
CA PHE A 133 -28.12 -21.66 8.16
C PHE A 133 -28.53 -22.47 9.39
N ALA A 134 -29.83 -22.77 9.46
CA ALA A 134 -30.41 -23.62 10.48
C ALA A 134 -29.65 -24.96 10.52
N LEU A 135 -29.00 -25.23 11.65
CA LEU A 135 -28.57 -26.57 12.05
C LEU A 135 -29.81 -27.47 12.08
N LEU A 136 -29.94 -28.36 11.11
CA LEU A 136 -30.83 -29.53 11.18
C LEU A 136 -30.28 -30.62 10.25
N SER A 137 -29.37 -31.44 10.75
CA SER A 137 -29.54 -32.91 10.73
C SER A 137 -28.37 -33.60 11.42
N THR A 138 -28.75 -34.40 12.39
CA THR A 138 -27.98 -35.31 13.20
C THR A 138 -27.70 -36.64 12.47
N ILE A 139 -26.57 -37.28 12.83
CA ILE A 139 -26.32 -38.74 12.94
C ILE A 139 -25.75 -39.52 11.74
N LEU A 140 -24.77 -40.40 12.07
CA LEU A 140 -24.11 -41.51 11.34
C LEU A 140 -23.06 -41.06 10.31
N ILE A 141 -21.77 -41.39 10.42
CA ILE A 141 -21.16 -42.73 10.49
C ILE A 141 -19.82 -42.67 11.24
N SER A 142 -19.53 -43.76 11.93
CA SER A 142 -18.40 -44.03 12.80
C SER A 142 -17.14 -44.52 12.09
N LEU A 143 -16.01 -44.41 12.80
CA LEU A 143 -14.74 -45.16 12.67
C LEU A 143 -13.82 -44.84 11.47
N PHE A 144 -12.61 -44.34 11.79
CA PHE A 144 -11.26 -44.83 11.42
C PHE A 144 -10.27 -43.69 11.73
N VAL A 145 -9.86 -43.52 12.99
CA VAL A 145 -8.65 -44.09 13.65
C VAL A 145 -7.34 -43.67 12.98
N TRP A 146 -6.58 -42.89 13.75
CA TRP A 146 -5.14 -42.68 13.66
C TRP A 146 -4.36 -44.01 13.65
N VAL A 147 -3.52 -44.20 12.62
CA VAL A 147 -2.12 -44.61 12.75
C VAL A 147 -1.30 -43.66 11.88
#